data_AF-A0A421JPK7-F1
#
_entry.id   AF-A0A421JPK7-F1
#
_cell.length_a   1.000
_cell.length_b   1.000
_cell.length_c   1.000
_cell.angle_alpha   90.00
_cell.angle_beta   90.00
_cell.angle_gamma   90.00
#
_symmetry.space_group_name_H-M   'P 1'
#
loop_
_entity.id
_entity.type
_entity.pdbx_description
1 polymer ?
#
loop_
_entity_poly.entity_id
_entity_poly.type
_entity_poly.pdbx_seq_one_letter_code
_entity_poly.pdbx_strand_id
1 'polypeptide(L)'
;MSKLVEIVNDTSLTDEVKVTKLSNQISQFSPDELLSTEEIPVDSTYKSVINLIKIEQIIAQDPYNANLQQIIHTLSPPSPAPENNFTGWFLKVKYHDLISDVSYLINDLKYDNFIDLINKKLLNVKSIPLSNPYYSQLTSLIQVKILHLYLLSNYNFRNLNIAHYLQENLNVEQVNAEVGQLFENFKNNALISQDVFNLIISTNFNDNYFKIIEKMDKTKLYKNILENNIIRLSKYYTTIKISRIGEIFQLQNQGLNIDLEAVIFDMIITKKLSSDSC
;
A
#
# COMPACT_ATOMS: atom_id res chain seq x y z
N MET A 1 27.97 8.17 -1.47
CA MET A 1 27.77 9.31 -0.54
C MET A 1 28.05 10.69 -1.14
N SER A 2 29.19 10.95 -1.82
CA SER A 2 29.53 12.28 -2.39
C SER A 2 28.42 12.90 -3.28
N LYS A 3 27.77 12.10 -4.14
CA LYS A 3 26.63 12.55 -4.96
C LYS A 3 25.40 13.04 -4.18
N LEU A 4 25.14 12.51 -2.97
CA LEU A 4 24.01 12.97 -2.16
C LEU A 4 24.25 14.40 -1.65
N VAL A 5 25.49 14.68 -1.24
CA VAL A 5 25.92 16.00 -0.79
C VAL A 5 25.84 17.00 -1.94
N GLU A 6 26.24 16.61 -3.15
CA GLU A 6 26.12 17.43 -4.35
C GLU A 6 24.66 17.82 -4.64
N ILE A 7 23.72 16.87 -4.56
CA ILE A 7 22.29 17.14 -4.79
C ILE A 7 21.75 18.14 -3.76
N VAL A 8 22.06 17.96 -2.48
CA VAL A 8 21.54 18.82 -1.40
C VAL A 8 22.11 20.24 -1.51
N ASN A 9 23.40 20.36 -1.82
CA ASN A 9 24.09 21.65 -1.88
C ASN A 9 23.89 22.41 -3.20
N ASP A 10 23.26 21.78 -4.21
CA ASP A 10 22.94 22.46 -5.46
C ASP A 10 21.83 23.49 -5.25
N THR A 11 22.20 24.77 -5.21
CA THR A 11 21.27 25.89 -5.00
C THR A 11 20.39 26.20 -6.21
N SER A 12 20.66 25.60 -7.37
CA SER A 12 19.84 25.77 -8.57
C SER A 12 18.58 24.90 -8.57
N LEU A 13 18.52 23.89 -7.69
CA LEU A 13 17.41 22.95 -7.60
C LEU A 13 16.43 23.36 -6.50
N THR A 14 15.14 23.22 -6.80
CA THR A 14 14.10 23.31 -5.77
C THR A 14 14.13 22.06 -4.87
N ASP A 15 13.56 22.16 -3.68
CA ASP A 15 13.50 21.06 -2.71
C ASP A 15 12.86 19.79 -3.30
N GLU A 16 11.83 19.96 -4.15
CA GLU A 16 11.12 18.85 -4.79
C GLU A 16 12.01 18.09 -5.78
N VAL A 17 12.79 18.82 -6.56
CA VAL A 17 13.74 18.23 -7.51
C VAL A 17 14.87 17.54 -6.76
N LYS A 18 15.33 18.11 -5.64
CA LYS A 18 16.34 17.48 -4.77
C LYS A 18 15.83 16.15 -4.22
N VAL A 19 14.63 16.13 -3.62
CA VAL A 19 14.02 14.91 -3.09
C VAL A 19 13.87 13.84 -4.18
N THR A 20 13.44 14.23 -5.39
CA THR A 20 13.32 13.29 -6.52
C THR A 20 14.67 12.70 -6.91
N LYS A 21 15.71 13.54 -7.06
CA LYS A 21 17.07 13.08 -7.38
C LYS A 21 17.66 12.20 -6.26
N LEU A 22 17.43 12.54 -4.99
CA LEU A 22 17.85 11.73 -3.85
C LEU A 22 17.20 10.35 -3.89
N SER A 23 15.88 10.26 -4.12
CA SER A 23 15.15 8.99 -4.27
C SER A 23 15.74 8.12 -5.38
N ASN A 24 16.01 8.70 -6.55
CA ASN A 24 16.62 7.98 -7.68
C ASN A 24 18.06 7.55 -7.42
N GLN A 25 18.83 8.32 -6.65
CA GLN A 25 20.20 7.97 -6.32
C GLN A 25 20.27 6.87 -5.24
N ILE A 26 19.38 6.92 -4.26
CA ILE A 26 19.32 5.96 -3.15
C ILE A 26 18.71 4.62 -3.59
N SER A 27 17.81 4.60 -4.58
CA SER A 27 17.29 3.34 -5.14
C SER A 27 18.36 2.47 -5.81
N GLN A 28 19.53 3.03 -6.11
CA GLN A 28 20.68 2.31 -6.67
C GLN A 28 21.65 1.79 -5.60
N PHE A 29 21.40 2.06 -4.31
CA PHE A 29 22.29 1.66 -3.23
C PHE A 29 22.21 0.17 -2.97
N SER A 30 23.36 -0.42 -2.67
CA SER A 30 23.48 -1.75 -2.11
C SER A 30 22.90 -1.83 -0.69
N PRO A 31 22.54 -3.03 -0.19
CA PRO A 31 22.06 -3.19 1.18
C PRO A 31 22.99 -2.60 2.25
N ASP A 32 24.30 -2.74 2.07
CA ASP A 32 25.30 -2.18 3.00
C ASP A 32 25.31 -0.65 2.99
N GLU A 33 25.16 -0.02 1.82
CA GLU A 33 25.07 1.44 1.68
C GLU A 33 23.77 2.01 2.30
N LEU A 34 22.68 1.26 2.22
CA LEU A 34 21.41 1.63 2.85
C LEU A 34 21.54 1.63 4.38
N LEU A 35 22.16 0.58 4.93
CA LEU A 35 22.38 0.41 6.38
C LEU A 35 23.53 1.26 6.94
N SER A 36 24.38 1.82 6.07
CA SER A 36 25.48 2.69 6.48
C SER A 36 25.01 3.87 7.32
N THR A 37 25.63 4.00 8.50
CA THR A 37 25.47 5.09 9.46
C THR A 37 26.49 6.20 9.27
N GLU A 38 27.28 6.16 8.20
CA GLU A 38 28.24 7.21 7.86
C GLU A 38 27.56 8.58 7.84
N GLU A 39 28.17 9.55 8.52
CA GLU A 39 27.63 10.88 8.62
C GLU A 39 27.73 11.60 7.27
N ILE A 40 26.58 11.92 6.70
CA ILE A 40 26.48 12.72 5.48
C ILE A 40 26.52 14.20 5.91
N PRO A 41 27.47 15.01 5.41
CA PRO A 41 27.63 16.41 5.79
C PRO A 41 26.58 17.30 5.10
N VAL A 42 25.32 17.14 5.51
CA VAL A 42 24.16 17.92 5.07
C VAL A 42 23.39 18.42 6.29
N ASP A 43 22.53 19.42 6.11
CA ASP A 43 21.70 19.92 7.20
C ASP A 43 20.75 18.83 7.74
N SER A 44 20.26 19.04 8.97
CA SER A 44 19.43 18.07 9.68
C SER A 44 18.13 17.71 8.94
N THR A 45 17.58 18.64 8.16
CA THR A 45 16.33 18.43 7.42
C THR A 45 16.57 17.42 6.31
N TYR A 46 17.59 17.65 5.47
CA TYR A 46 17.94 16.73 4.40
C TYR A 46 18.53 15.40 4.90
N LYS A 47 19.21 15.39 6.05
CA LYS A 47 19.60 14.14 6.73
C LYS A 47 18.36 13.29 7.05
N SER A 48 17.28 13.92 7.53
CA SER A 48 16.01 13.24 7.83
C SER A 48 15.32 12.73 6.56
N VAL A 49 15.32 13.52 5.48
CA VAL A 49 14.79 13.12 4.16
C VAL A 49 15.50 11.87 3.65
N ILE A 50 16.84 11.89 3.65
CA ILE A 50 17.67 10.77 3.18
C ILE A 50 17.38 9.52 4.01
N ASN A 51 17.27 9.65 5.34
CA ASN A 51 16.97 8.52 6.21
C ASN A 51 15.60 7.90 5.92
N LEU A 52 14.55 8.71 5.70
CA LEU A 52 13.22 8.18 5.34
C LEU A 52 13.25 7.44 3.99
N ILE A 53 13.95 8.00 2.99
CA ILE A 53 14.09 7.35 1.67
C ILE A 53 14.87 6.03 1.80
N LYS A 54 15.96 6.00 2.57
CA LYS A 54 16.70 4.77 2.85
C LYS A 54 15.83 3.69 3.49
N ILE A 55 15.01 4.05 4.48
CA ILE A 55 14.10 3.12 5.15
C ILE A 55 13.07 2.56 4.17
N GLU A 56 12.49 3.41 3.33
CA GLU A 56 11.57 2.97 2.27
C GLU A 56 12.24 1.96 1.32
N GLN A 57 13.51 2.18 0.96
CA GLN A 57 14.28 1.24 0.14
C GLN A 57 14.62 -0.06 0.89
N ILE A 58 14.94 0.00 2.18
CA ILE A 58 15.15 -1.21 2.99
C ILE A 58 13.88 -2.05 3.03
N ILE A 59 12.72 -1.43 3.26
CA ILE A 59 11.42 -2.13 3.24
C ILE A 59 11.15 -2.76 1.86
N ALA A 60 11.51 -2.04 0.79
CA ALA A 60 11.36 -2.54 -0.57
C ALA A 60 12.25 -3.74 -0.86
N GLN A 61 13.47 -3.80 -0.32
CA GLN A 61 14.41 -4.89 -0.59
C GLN A 61 14.20 -6.09 0.34
N ASP A 62 14.06 -5.82 1.65
CA ASP A 62 13.91 -6.83 2.70
C ASP A 62 13.01 -6.29 3.83
N PRO A 63 11.68 -6.47 3.75
CA PRO A 63 10.75 -5.94 4.75
C PRO A 63 10.89 -6.61 6.13
N TYR A 64 11.61 -7.72 6.25
CA TYR A 64 11.87 -8.42 7.52
C TYR A 64 13.29 -8.24 8.01
N ASN A 65 14.01 -7.25 7.48
CA ASN A 65 15.36 -6.93 7.92
C ASN A 65 15.38 -6.67 9.43
N ALA A 66 16.23 -7.40 10.17
CA ALA A 66 16.29 -7.35 11.62
C ALA A 66 16.59 -5.95 12.18
N ASN A 67 17.28 -5.10 11.40
CA ASN A 67 17.65 -3.75 11.81
C ASN A 67 16.53 -2.73 11.59
N LEU A 68 15.49 -3.07 10.82
CA LEU A 68 14.44 -2.14 10.43
C LEU A 68 13.73 -1.51 11.63
N GLN A 69 13.42 -2.31 12.66
CA GLN A 69 12.80 -1.80 13.89
C GLN A 69 13.69 -0.78 14.60
N GLN A 70 14.97 -1.09 14.74
CA GLN A 70 15.92 -0.19 15.39
C GLN A 70 16.04 1.12 14.62
N ILE A 71 16.18 1.05 13.29
CA ILE A 71 16.28 2.22 12.43
C ILE A 71 15.02 3.09 12.54
N ILE A 72 13.84 2.49 12.56
CA ILE A 72 12.58 3.21 12.71
C ILE A 72 12.47 3.88 14.08
N HIS A 73 12.91 3.23 15.16
CA HIS A 73 12.92 3.84 16.49
C HIS A 73 13.86 5.05 16.60
N THR A 74 14.84 5.19 15.71
CA THR A 74 15.70 6.38 15.65
C THR A 74 15.06 7.57 14.93
N LEU A 75 13.91 7.38 14.26
CA LEU A 75 13.21 8.46 13.60
C LEU A 75 12.50 9.36 14.62
N SER A 76 12.79 10.65 14.56
CA SER A 76 12.05 11.66 15.32
C SER A 76 10.76 12.04 14.58
N PRO A 77 9.64 12.21 15.30
CA PRO A 77 8.41 12.70 14.68
C PRO A 77 8.64 14.11 14.11
N PRO A 78 8.18 14.38 12.88
CA PRO A 78 8.40 15.67 12.24
C PRO A 78 7.54 16.76 12.89
N SER A 79 8.10 17.97 12.98
CA SER A 79 7.39 19.16 13.44
C SER A 79 6.29 19.59 12.46
N PRO A 80 5.27 20.35 12.92
CA PRO A 80 4.30 20.96 12.03
C PRO A 80 4.99 21.81 10.97
N ALA A 81 4.62 21.60 9.70
CA ALA A 81 5.17 22.33 8.57
C ALA A 81 4.16 23.36 8.05
N PRO A 82 4.57 24.61 7.76
CA PRO A 82 3.72 25.56 7.05
C PRO A 82 3.45 25.06 5.63
N GLU A 83 2.35 25.49 5.00
CA GLU A 83 1.90 24.97 3.69
C GLU A 83 2.93 25.11 2.57
N ASN A 84 3.77 26.15 2.63
CA ASN A 84 4.81 26.43 1.65
C ASN A 84 6.13 25.66 1.90
N ASN A 85 6.25 24.89 2.99
CA ASN A 85 7.44 24.10 3.28
C ASN A 85 7.28 22.68 2.76
N PHE A 86 7.68 22.46 1.50
CA PHE A 86 7.61 21.16 0.86
C PHE A 86 8.35 20.08 1.65
N THR A 87 9.60 20.34 2.04
CA THR A 87 10.44 19.36 2.73
C THR A 87 9.82 18.94 4.07
N GLY A 88 9.24 19.89 4.82
CA GLY A 88 8.51 19.60 6.05
C GLY A 88 7.28 18.71 5.82
N TRP A 89 6.49 18.98 4.77
CA TRP A 89 5.35 18.15 4.39
C TRP A 89 5.76 16.77 3.90
N PHE A 90 6.82 16.68 3.10
CA PHE A 90 7.40 15.41 2.66
C PHE A 90 7.79 14.55 3.86
N LEU A 91 8.54 15.13 4.82
CA LEU A 91 8.93 14.44 6.05
C LEU A 91 7.71 13.97 6.84
N LYS A 92 6.72 14.83 7.06
CA LYS A 92 5.47 14.50 7.77
C LYS A 92 4.75 13.32 7.13
N VAL A 93 4.49 13.42 5.84
CA VAL A 93 3.70 12.43 5.11
C VAL A 93 4.43 11.10 5.04
N LYS A 94 5.70 11.10 4.63
CA LYS A 94 6.50 9.88 4.50
C LYS A 94 6.76 9.21 5.85
N TYR A 95 7.02 9.98 6.90
CA TYR A 95 7.17 9.44 8.24
C TYR A 95 5.90 8.68 8.67
N HIS A 96 4.73 9.32 8.61
CA HIS A 96 3.48 8.67 9.03
C HIS A 96 3.10 7.48 8.15
N ASP A 97 3.36 7.56 6.84
CA ASP A 97 3.15 6.45 5.90
C ASP A 97 4.02 5.24 6.27
N LEU A 98 5.33 5.43 6.43
CA LEU A 98 6.29 4.37 6.77
C LEU A 98 6.03 3.74 8.14
N ILE A 99 5.77 4.55 9.18
CA ILE A 99 5.45 4.04 10.52
C ILE A 99 4.18 3.19 10.48
N SER A 100 3.17 3.63 9.72
CA SER A 100 1.93 2.86 9.56
C SER A 100 2.17 1.55 8.82
N ASP A 101 2.99 1.55 7.77
CA ASP A 101 3.36 0.35 7.01
C ASP A 101 4.03 -0.67 7.92
N VAL A 102 5.04 -0.25 8.69
CA VAL A 102 5.78 -1.16 9.55
C VAL A 102 4.90 -1.72 10.67
N SER A 103 4.09 -0.88 11.28
CA SER A 103 3.21 -1.31 12.37
C SER A 103 2.18 -2.34 11.89
N TYR A 104 1.60 -2.19 10.70
CA TYR A 104 0.47 -3.02 10.24
C TYR A 104 0.87 -4.17 9.31
N LEU A 105 1.92 -3.99 8.51
CA LEU A 105 2.33 -4.95 7.48
C LEU A 105 3.54 -5.79 7.89
N ILE A 106 4.31 -5.38 8.91
CA ILE A 106 5.55 -6.05 9.29
C ILE A 106 5.47 -6.61 10.72
N ASN A 107 5.13 -5.77 11.71
CA ASN A 107 5.15 -6.17 13.12
C ASN A 107 3.94 -7.02 13.53
N ASP A 108 2.75 -6.49 13.28
CA ASP A 108 1.49 -7.14 13.59
C ASP A 108 0.87 -7.60 12.27
N LEU A 109 1.41 -8.66 11.63
CA LEU A 109 0.86 -9.30 10.41
C LEU A 109 -0.58 -9.80 10.65
N LYS A 110 -1.51 -8.84 10.75
CA LYS A 110 -2.93 -9.00 11.06
C LYS A 110 -3.64 -8.56 9.80
N TYR A 111 -3.77 -9.49 8.86
CA TYR A 111 -4.40 -9.28 7.55
C TYR A 111 -5.86 -8.78 7.62
N ASP A 112 -6.47 -8.84 8.80
CA ASP A 112 -7.79 -8.29 9.09
C ASP A 112 -7.79 -6.76 9.25
N ASN A 113 -6.61 -6.13 9.36
CA ASN A 113 -6.42 -4.72 9.65
C ASN A 113 -6.10 -3.85 8.42
N PHE A 114 -6.15 -4.38 7.19
CA PHE A 114 -5.87 -3.57 5.99
C PHE A 114 -6.79 -2.35 5.89
N ILE A 115 -8.05 -2.46 6.33
CA ILE A 115 -8.98 -1.33 6.34
C ILE A 115 -8.56 -0.23 7.31
N ASP A 116 -7.98 -0.59 8.46
CA ASP A 116 -7.51 0.40 9.43
C ASP A 116 -6.24 1.09 8.93
N LEU A 117 -5.34 0.34 8.28
CA LEU A 117 -4.17 0.92 7.60
C LEU A 117 -4.60 1.87 6.48
N ILE A 118 -5.56 1.46 5.64
CA ILE A 118 -6.11 2.31 4.58
C ILE A 118 -6.68 3.61 5.17
N ASN A 119 -7.46 3.54 6.25
CA ASN A 119 -8.02 4.73 6.89
C ASN A 119 -6.93 5.67 7.42
N LYS A 120 -5.84 5.14 8.00
CA LYS A 120 -4.67 5.94 8.41
C LYS A 120 -4.03 6.65 7.22
N LYS A 121 -3.88 5.96 6.08
CA LYS A 121 -3.34 6.55 4.84
C LYS A 121 -4.25 7.62 4.26
N LEU A 122 -5.57 7.39 4.27
CA LEU A 122 -6.55 8.39 3.84
C LEU A 122 -6.48 9.66 4.68
N LEU A 123 -6.32 9.54 6.00
CA LEU A 123 -6.13 10.68 6.89
C LEU A 123 -4.82 11.43 6.57
N ASN A 124 -3.74 10.70 6.28
CA ASN A 124 -2.46 11.29 5.90
C ASN A 124 -2.60 12.11 4.60
N VAL A 125 -3.20 11.52 3.56
CA VAL A 125 -3.42 12.17 2.26
C VAL A 125 -4.34 13.38 2.36
N LYS A 126 -5.46 13.27 3.08
CA LYS A 126 -6.40 14.38 3.26
C LYS A 126 -5.79 15.59 3.97
N SER A 127 -4.68 15.40 4.69
CA SER A 127 -3.98 16.49 5.36
C SER A 127 -3.03 17.26 4.46
N ILE A 128 -2.69 16.74 3.28
CA ILE A 128 -1.68 17.33 2.39
C ILE A 128 -2.25 18.60 1.71
N PRO A 129 -1.49 19.72 1.67
CA PRO A 129 -1.94 20.92 0.98
C PRO A 129 -2.15 20.71 -0.53
N LEU A 130 -3.13 21.39 -1.10
CA LEU A 130 -3.44 21.33 -2.55
C LEU A 130 -2.74 22.43 -3.36
N SER A 131 -1.95 23.29 -2.71
CA SER A 131 -1.38 24.50 -3.31
C SER A 131 -0.17 24.26 -4.23
N ASN A 132 0.50 23.10 -4.13
CA ASN A 132 1.69 22.77 -4.92
C ASN A 132 1.47 21.47 -5.74
N PRO A 133 1.70 21.46 -7.07
CA PRO A 133 1.59 20.26 -7.90
C PRO A 133 2.44 19.07 -7.44
N TYR A 134 3.57 19.29 -6.78
CA TYR A 134 4.41 18.21 -6.25
C TYR A 134 3.75 17.47 -5.08
N TYR A 135 2.84 18.12 -4.34
CA TYR A 135 2.01 17.43 -3.35
C TYR A 135 1.02 16.46 -3.99
N SER A 136 0.61 16.71 -5.24
CA SER A 136 -0.23 15.79 -6.01
C SER A 136 0.50 14.48 -6.27
N GLN A 137 1.80 14.52 -6.64
CA GLN A 137 2.60 13.31 -6.84
C GLN A 137 2.74 12.49 -5.55
N LEU A 138 3.01 13.16 -4.43
CA LEU A 138 3.08 12.51 -3.11
C LEU A 138 1.76 11.86 -2.72
N THR A 139 0.64 12.53 -3.02
CA THR A 139 -0.71 12.02 -2.83
C THR A 139 -0.96 10.78 -3.68
N SER A 140 -0.65 10.82 -4.97
CA SER A 140 -0.83 9.69 -5.90
C SER A 140 -0.10 8.43 -5.42
N LEU A 141 1.15 8.54 -4.93
CA LEU A 141 1.90 7.40 -4.43
C LEU A 141 1.19 6.69 -3.26
N ILE A 142 0.58 7.46 -2.34
CA ILE A 142 -0.16 6.88 -1.21
C ILE A 142 -1.51 6.33 -1.66
N GLN A 143 -2.18 6.99 -2.61
CA GLN A 143 -3.43 6.48 -3.18
C GLN A 143 -3.25 5.13 -3.88
N VAL A 144 -2.10 4.92 -4.53
CA VAL A 144 -1.75 3.63 -5.14
C VAL A 144 -1.54 2.55 -4.08
N LYS A 145 -0.84 2.86 -2.97
CA LYS A 145 -0.77 1.97 -1.79
C LYS A 145 -2.16 1.61 -1.26
N ILE A 146 -3.06 2.59 -1.19
CA ILE A 146 -4.45 2.38 -0.74
C ILE A 146 -5.18 1.44 -1.69
N LEU A 147 -5.04 1.62 -3.02
CA LEU A 147 -5.63 0.73 -4.01
C LEU A 147 -5.11 -0.71 -3.82
N HIS A 148 -3.80 -0.89 -3.71
CA HIS A 148 -3.21 -2.23 -3.56
C HIS A 148 -3.72 -2.95 -2.30
N LEU A 149 -3.74 -2.25 -1.16
CA LEU A 149 -4.30 -2.78 0.08
C LEU A 149 -5.80 -3.06 -0.03
N TYR A 150 -6.55 -2.20 -0.70
CA TYR A 150 -7.98 -2.36 -0.90
C TYR A 150 -8.29 -3.63 -1.70
N LEU A 151 -7.55 -3.86 -2.80
CA LEU A 151 -7.70 -5.04 -3.65
C LEU A 151 -7.44 -6.37 -2.90
N LEU A 152 -6.64 -6.33 -1.83
CA LEU A 152 -6.31 -7.46 -0.97
C LEU A 152 -7.12 -7.53 0.34
N SER A 153 -7.94 -6.50 0.60
CA SER A 153 -8.70 -6.40 1.83
C SER A 153 -9.86 -7.39 1.87
N ASN A 154 -10.19 -7.88 3.06
CA ASN A 154 -11.39 -8.66 3.28
C ASN A 154 -12.64 -7.77 3.17
N TYR A 155 -13.82 -8.40 3.12
CA TYR A 155 -15.05 -7.62 3.04
C TYR A 155 -15.27 -6.83 4.34
N ASN A 156 -15.49 -5.52 4.20
CA ASN A 156 -15.87 -4.62 5.28
C ASN A 156 -16.85 -3.56 4.75
N PHE A 157 -17.86 -3.19 5.53
CA PHE A 157 -18.83 -2.16 5.12
C PHE A 157 -18.17 -0.80 4.83
N ARG A 158 -17.03 -0.51 5.49
CA ARG A 158 -16.22 0.70 5.26
C ARG A 158 -15.59 0.75 3.85
N ASN A 159 -15.52 -0.39 3.16
CA ASN A 159 -14.95 -0.51 1.81
C ASN A 159 -15.68 0.36 0.79
N LEU A 160 -16.97 0.65 0.99
CA LEU A 160 -17.74 1.48 0.07
C LEU A 160 -17.20 2.91 0.00
N ASN A 161 -16.90 3.53 1.15
CA ASN A 161 -16.36 4.89 1.20
C ASN A 161 -14.94 4.96 0.62
N ILE A 162 -14.14 3.92 0.87
CA ILE A 162 -12.79 3.81 0.29
C ILE A 162 -12.89 3.67 -1.24
N ALA A 163 -13.83 2.86 -1.72
CA ALA A 163 -14.04 2.66 -3.15
C ALA A 163 -14.46 3.96 -3.85
N HIS A 164 -15.43 4.69 -3.31
CA HIS A 164 -15.84 5.98 -3.84
C HIS A 164 -14.68 6.98 -3.87
N TYR A 165 -13.92 7.07 -2.78
CA TYR A 165 -12.74 7.93 -2.73
C TYR A 165 -11.73 7.60 -3.84
N LEU A 166 -11.40 6.32 -4.03
CA LEU A 166 -10.46 5.89 -5.07
C LEU A 166 -10.99 6.19 -6.47
N GLN A 167 -12.29 5.96 -6.73
CA GLN A 167 -12.89 6.25 -8.03
C GLN A 167 -12.88 7.74 -8.39
N GLU A 168 -13.03 8.61 -7.40
CA GLU A 168 -13.07 10.07 -7.60
C GLU A 168 -11.68 10.71 -7.65
N ASN A 169 -10.70 10.16 -6.92
CA ASN A 169 -9.44 10.87 -6.63
C ASN A 169 -8.19 10.18 -7.16
N LEU A 170 -8.23 8.90 -7.54
CA LEU A 170 -7.05 8.21 -8.05
C LEU A 170 -6.87 8.47 -9.54
N ASN A 171 -5.75 9.10 -9.91
CA ASN A 171 -5.34 9.23 -11.31
C ASN A 171 -4.40 8.08 -11.71
N VAL A 172 -4.95 7.03 -12.33
CA VAL A 172 -4.20 5.82 -12.68
C VAL A 172 -3.34 5.97 -13.92
N GLU A 173 -3.60 6.98 -14.76
CA GLU A 173 -2.84 7.24 -15.99
C GLU A 173 -1.34 7.51 -15.72
N GLN A 174 -0.99 7.83 -14.47
CA GLN A 174 0.36 8.17 -14.03
C GLN A 174 1.18 6.97 -13.48
N VAL A 175 0.59 5.78 -13.35
CA VAL A 175 1.25 4.64 -12.68
C VAL A 175 1.87 3.66 -13.66
N ASN A 176 1.06 2.75 -14.23
CA ASN A 176 1.41 1.86 -15.34
C ASN A 176 0.13 1.20 -15.90
N ALA A 177 0.24 0.51 -17.05
CA ALA A 177 -0.90 -0.09 -17.73
C ALA A 177 -1.57 -1.25 -16.94
N GLU A 178 -0.78 -2.06 -16.22
CA GLU A 178 -1.29 -3.17 -15.41
C GLU A 178 -2.18 -2.68 -14.26
N VAL A 179 -1.74 -1.63 -13.55
CA VAL A 179 -2.51 -0.97 -12.50
C VAL A 179 -3.77 -0.33 -13.07
N GLY A 180 -3.69 0.24 -14.29
CA GLY A 180 -4.86 0.71 -15.04
C GLY A 180 -5.91 -0.39 -15.26
N GLN A 181 -5.49 -1.56 -15.72
CA GLN A 181 -6.37 -2.70 -15.93
C GLN A 181 -6.98 -3.20 -14.61
N LEU A 182 -6.19 -3.30 -13.54
CA LEU A 182 -6.67 -3.70 -12.21
C LEU A 182 -7.69 -2.69 -11.65
N PHE A 183 -7.45 -1.39 -11.86
CA PHE A 183 -8.38 -0.35 -11.45
C PHE A 183 -9.69 -0.40 -12.22
N GLU A 184 -9.67 -0.64 -13.52
CA GLU A 184 -10.90 -0.79 -14.32
C GLU A 184 -11.71 -2.03 -13.90
N ASN A 185 -11.04 -3.16 -13.60
CA ASN A 185 -11.71 -4.33 -13.02
C ASN A 185 -12.38 -4.00 -11.68
N PHE A 186 -11.70 -3.23 -10.83
CA PHE A 186 -12.24 -2.73 -9.57
C PHE A 186 -13.45 -1.81 -9.79
N LYS A 187 -13.34 -0.83 -10.70
CA LYS A 187 -14.38 0.17 -10.99
C LYS A 187 -15.67 -0.46 -11.49
N ASN A 188 -15.54 -1.51 -12.32
CA ASN A 188 -16.68 -2.26 -12.84
C ASN A 188 -17.27 -3.25 -11.82
N ASN A 189 -16.75 -3.27 -10.58
CA ASN A 189 -17.17 -4.18 -9.52
C ASN A 189 -17.14 -5.65 -9.96
N ALA A 190 -16.17 -6.01 -10.82
CA ALA A 190 -16.04 -7.34 -11.37
C ALA A 190 -15.70 -8.37 -10.28
N LEU A 191 -16.10 -9.63 -10.47
CA LEU A 191 -15.56 -10.71 -9.65
C LEU A 191 -14.06 -10.85 -9.92
N ILE A 192 -13.27 -10.98 -8.86
CA ILE A 192 -11.82 -11.13 -8.98
C ILE A 192 -11.53 -12.62 -9.21
N SER A 193 -11.08 -12.97 -10.41
CA SER A 193 -10.63 -14.33 -10.71
C SER A 193 -9.28 -14.63 -10.03
N GLN A 194 -8.89 -15.90 -10.03
CA GLN A 194 -7.56 -16.31 -9.57
C GLN A 194 -6.44 -15.63 -10.38
N ASP A 195 -6.60 -15.49 -11.70
CA ASP A 195 -5.60 -14.84 -12.55
C ASP A 195 -5.44 -13.36 -12.17
N VAL A 196 -6.55 -12.67 -11.88
CA VAL A 196 -6.51 -11.29 -11.40
C VAL A 196 -5.88 -11.21 -10.02
N PHE A 197 -6.16 -12.16 -9.12
CA PHE A 197 -5.48 -12.23 -7.82
C PHE A 197 -3.97 -12.40 -7.98
N ASN A 198 -3.55 -13.35 -8.82
CA ASN A 198 -2.13 -13.59 -9.11
C ASN A 198 -1.47 -12.31 -9.63
N LEU A 199 -2.15 -11.60 -10.54
CA LEU A 199 -1.70 -10.30 -11.03
C LEU A 199 -1.56 -9.28 -9.88
N ILE A 200 -2.58 -9.11 -9.02
CA ILE A 200 -2.53 -8.19 -7.88
C ILE A 200 -1.31 -8.47 -6.98
N ILE A 201 -1.04 -9.73 -6.63
CA ILE A 201 0.05 -10.06 -5.71
C ILE A 201 1.44 -10.05 -6.34
N SER A 202 1.54 -10.03 -7.68
CA SER A 202 2.81 -10.04 -8.41
C SER A 202 3.17 -8.70 -9.06
N THR A 203 2.17 -7.86 -9.35
CA THR A 203 2.38 -6.57 -10.01
C THR A 203 3.10 -5.61 -9.08
N ASN A 204 4.11 -4.93 -9.61
CA ASN A 204 4.72 -3.80 -8.93
C ASN A 204 3.87 -2.55 -9.20
N PHE A 205 3.14 -2.11 -8.17
CA PHE A 205 2.36 -0.88 -8.20
C PHE A 205 3.23 0.39 -8.05
N ASN A 206 4.56 0.25 -8.04
CA ASN A 206 5.52 1.28 -7.64
C ASN A 206 5.35 1.73 -6.18
N ASP A 207 4.83 0.85 -5.35
CA ASP A 207 4.52 1.08 -3.93
C ASP A 207 5.34 0.23 -2.96
N ASN A 208 6.22 -0.62 -3.51
CA ASN A 208 7.06 -1.60 -2.82
C ASN A 208 6.32 -2.71 -2.06
N TYR A 209 4.98 -2.72 -2.09
CA TYR A 209 4.20 -3.71 -1.35
C TYR A 209 4.29 -5.10 -1.94
N PHE A 210 4.56 -5.23 -3.24
CA PHE A 210 4.72 -6.55 -3.86
C PHE A 210 5.75 -7.42 -3.12
N LYS A 211 6.83 -6.83 -2.59
CA LYS A 211 7.86 -7.52 -1.80
C LYS A 211 7.41 -7.93 -0.41
N ILE A 212 6.60 -7.09 0.23
CA ILE A 212 5.96 -7.43 1.50
C ILE A 212 4.97 -8.58 1.26
N ILE A 213 4.14 -8.46 0.23
CA ILE A 213 3.09 -9.40 -0.14
C ILE A 213 3.66 -10.75 -0.53
N GLU A 214 4.79 -10.82 -1.25
CA GLU A 214 5.53 -12.07 -1.56
C GLU A 214 5.72 -12.96 -0.33
N LYS A 215 5.88 -12.37 0.86
CA LYS A 215 6.11 -13.09 2.13
C LYS A 215 4.85 -13.35 2.95
N MET A 216 3.71 -12.78 2.54
CA MET A 216 2.44 -12.98 3.23
C MET A 216 1.81 -14.34 2.88
N ASP A 217 0.95 -14.85 3.78
CA ASP A 217 0.14 -16.04 3.51
C ASP A 217 -0.85 -15.80 2.37
N LYS A 218 -0.53 -16.33 1.19
CA LYS A 218 -1.33 -16.20 -0.03
C LYS A 218 -2.71 -16.86 0.11
N THR A 219 -2.82 -17.91 0.90
CA THR A 219 -4.11 -18.58 1.16
C THR A 219 -5.02 -17.64 1.93
N LYS A 220 -4.52 -16.97 2.97
CA LYS A 220 -5.31 -15.98 3.72
C LYS A 220 -5.66 -14.75 2.87
N LEU A 221 -4.73 -14.22 2.08
CA LEU A 221 -5.01 -13.13 1.15
C LEU A 221 -6.10 -13.50 0.12
N TYR A 222 -6.07 -14.71 -0.41
CA TYR A 222 -7.09 -15.14 -1.36
C TYR A 222 -8.45 -15.35 -0.69
N LYS A 223 -8.49 -15.85 0.55
CA LYS A 223 -9.73 -15.91 1.34
C LYS A 223 -10.39 -14.53 1.49
N ASN A 224 -9.61 -13.47 1.72
CA ASN A 224 -10.14 -12.09 1.76
C ASN A 224 -10.87 -11.70 0.46
N ILE A 225 -10.29 -12.06 -0.69
CA ILE A 225 -10.88 -11.79 -2.00
C ILE A 225 -12.14 -12.64 -2.21
N LEU A 226 -12.11 -13.91 -1.81
CA LEU A 226 -13.28 -14.79 -1.88
C LEU A 226 -14.45 -14.23 -1.08
N GLU A 227 -14.23 -13.66 0.11
CA GLU A 227 -15.30 -13.01 0.86
C GLU A 227 -15.97 -11.88 0.06
N ASN A 228 -15.17 -11.00 -0.56
CA ASN A 228 -15.71 -9.91 -1.39
C ASN A 228 -16.48 -10.46 -2.60
N ASN A 229 -15.95 -11.49 -3.25
CA ASN A 229 -16.60 -12.14 -4.38
C ASN A 229 -17.93 -12.81 -3.97
N ILE A 230 -18.00 -13.46 -2.81
CA ILE A 230 -19.22 -14.09 -2.30
C ILE A 230 -20.29 -13.02 -2.02
N ILE A 231 -19.92 -11.88 -1.41
CA ILE A 231 -20.85 -10.76 -1.21
C ILE A 231 -21.34 -10.17 -2.54
N ARG A 232 -20.49 -10.14 -3.57
CA ARG A 232 -20.90 -9.72 -4.90
C ARG A 232 -21.87 -10.73 -5.51
N LEU A 233 -21.57 -12.03 -5.41
CA LEU A 233 -22.43 -13.10 -5.90
C LEU A 233 -23.82 -13.07 -5.26
N SER A 234 -23.93 -12.75 -3.97
CA SER A 234 -25.22 -12.66 -3.28
C SER A 234 -26.15 -11.56 -3.85
N LYS A 235 -25.63 -10.61 -4.62
CA LYS A 235 -26.44 -9.61 -5.33
C LYS A 235 -27.05 -10.12 -6.63
N TYR A 236 -26.50 -11.20 -7.21
CA TYR A 236 -26.90 -11.73 -8.51
C TYR A 236 -27.61 -13.09 -8.41
N TYR A 237 -27.41 -13.82 -7.32
CA TYR A 237 -27.95 -15.16 -7.12
C TYR A 237 -28.80 -15.22 -5.86
N THR A 238 -30.06 -15.64 -6.00
CA THR A 238 -30.90 -16.02 -4.86
C THR A 238 -30.44 -17.34 -4.24
N THR A 239 -30.01 -18.30 -5.08
CA THR A 239 -29.52 -19.61 -4.65
C THR A 239 -28.33 -20.02 -5.51
N ILE A 240 -27.26 -20.48 -4.88
CA ILE A 240 -26.07 -21.02 -5.56
C ILE A 240 -25.50 -22.19 -4.75
N LYS A 241 -25.05 -23.25 -5.44
CA LYS A 241 -24.36 -24.38 -4.80
C LYS A 241 -22.94 -23.96 -4.43
N ILE A 242 -22.46 -24.37 -3.25
CA ILE A 242 -21.07 -24.11 -2.80
C ILE A 242 -20.06 -24.67 -3.82
N SER A 243 -20.31 -25.87 -4.36
CA SER A 243 -19.47 -26.45 -5.41
C SER A 243 -19.35 -25.55 -6.64
N ARG A 244 -20.42 -24.85 -7.02
CA ARG A 244 -20.42 -23.95 -8.17
C ARG A 244 -19.57 -22.70 -7.93
N ILE A 245 -19.54 -22.19 -6.70
CA ILE A 245 -18.62 -21.11 -6.31
C ILE A 245 -17.17 -21.60 -6.47
N GLY A 246 -16.88 -22.82 -6.00
CA GLY A 246 -15.56 -23.45 -6.17
C GLY A 246 -15.13 -23.60 -7.63
N GLU A 247 -16.07 -23.95 -8.53
CA GLU A 247 -15.84 -24.01 -9.98
C GLU A 247 -15.57 -22.63 -10.59
N ILE A 248 -16.37 -21.61 -10.23
CA ILE A 248 -16.22 -20.23 -10.75
C ILE A 248 -14.82 -19.68 -10.43
N PHE A 249 -14.33 -19.95 -9.22
CA PHE A 249 -13.02 -19.47 -8.76
C PHE A 249 -11.89 -20.49 -8.91
N GLN A 250 -12.16 -21.64 -9.55
CA GLN A 250 -11.18 -22.68 -9.90
C GLN A 250 -10.33 -23.18 -8.71
N LEU A 251 -10.93 -23.30 -7.52
CA LEU A 251 -10.21 -23.58 -6.27
C LEU A 251 -9.43 -24.91 -6.27
N GLN A 252 -9.89 -25.90 -7.05
CA GLN A 252 -9.31 -27.25 -7.08
C GLN A 252 -8.00 -27.35 -7.86
N ASN A 253 -7.70 -26.38 -8.74
CA ASN A 253 -6.64 -26.54 -9.74
C ASN A 253 -5.26 -26.00 -9.31
N GLN A 254 -5.13 -25.35 -8.14
CA GLN A 254 -4.06 -24.36 -7.94
C GLN A 254 -3.29 -24.45 -6.60
N GLY A 255 -3.40 -25.55 -5.86
CA GLY A 255 -2.56 -25.77 -4.65
C GLY A 255 -2.85 -24.88 -3.44
N LEU A 256 -3.87 -24.02 -3.50
CA LEU A 256 -4.40 -23.30 -2.34
C LEU A 256 -5.36 -24.23 -1.58
N ASN A 257 -5.09 -24.47 -0.29
CA ASN A 257 -5.95 -25.28 0.56
C ASN A 257 -7.06 -24.39 1.17
N ILE A 258 -8.18 -24.27 0.46
CA ILE A 258 -9.30 -23.43 0.88
C ILE A 258 -10.53 -24.27 1.11
N ASP A 259 -10.93 -24.33 2.37
CA ASP A 259 -12.24 -24.81 2.77
C ASP A 259 -13.28 -23.69 2.59
N LEU A 260 -14.03 -23.78 1.50
CA LEU A 260 -15.05 -22.79 1.15
C LEU A 260 -16.24 -22.82 2.12
N GLU A 261 -16.58 -23.98 2.68
CA GLU A 261 -17.66 -24.09 3.67
C GLU A 261 -17.27 -23.36 4.94
N ALA A 262 -16.03 -23.53 5.41
CA ALA A 262 -15.50 -22.79 6.54
C ALA A 262 -15.49 -21.27 6.29
N VAL A 263 -15.06 -20.81 5.10
CA VAL A 263 -15.09 -19.38 4.75
C VAL A 263 -16.51 -18.82 4.80
N ILE A 264 -17.49 -19.51 4.21
CA ILE A 264 -18.89 -19.08 4.23
C ILE A 264 -19.44 -19.09 5.66
N PHE A 265 -19.13 -20.13 6.44
CA PHE A 265 -19.54 -20.24 7.84
C PHE A 265 -19.01 -19.07 8.69
N ASP A 266 -17.73 -18.72 8.53
CA ASP A 266 -17.13 -17.56 9.19
C ASP A 266 -17.82 -16.25 8.78
N MET A 267 -18.15 -16.08 7.49
CA MET A 267 -18.90 -14.92 7.01
C MET A 267 -20.32 -14.83 7.62
N ILE A 268 -20.98 -15.96 7.86
CA ILE A 268 -22.29 -16.01 8.54
C ILE A 268 -22.13 -15.61 10.01
N ILE A 269 -21.19 -16.21 10.74
CA ILE A 269 -20.97 -15.92 12.16
C ILE A 269 -20.61 -14.44 12.36
N THR A 270 -19.78 -13.89 11.48
CA THR A 270 -19.36 -12.49 11.53
C THR A 270 -20.40 -11.52 10.94
N LYS A 271 -21.58 -12.02 10.55
CA LYS A 271 -22.70 -11.24 10.00
C LYS A 271 -22.34 -10.42 8.76
N LYS A 272 -21.40 -10.91 7.95
CA LYS A 272 -21.01 -10.28 6.67
C LYS A 272 -22.06 -10.52 5.59
N LEU A 273 -22.69 -11.71 5.59
CA LEU A 273 -23.82 -12.03 4.73
C LEU A 273 -25.08 -11.44 5.35
N SER A 274 -25.70 -10.46 4.66
CA SER A 274 -26.92 -9.82 5.13
C SER A 274 -28.10 -10.79 5.14
N SER A 275 -28.88 -10.77 6.21
CA SER A 275 -30.18 -11.44 6.30
C SER A 275 -31.30 -10.73 5.52
N ASP A 276 -31.06 -9.47 5.12
CA ASP A 276 -32.14 -8.53 4.79
C ASP A 276 -32.40 -8.40 3.28
N SER A 277 -31.93 -9.35 2.48
CA SER A 277 -32.14 -9.38 1.02
C SER A 277 -32.77 -10.69 0.57
N CYS A 278 -33.95 -10.98 1.12
CA CYS A 278 -34.95 -11.89 0.57
C CYS A 278 -36.28 -11.14 0.47
#